data_AF-A0A7Y3NS73-F1
#
_entry.id   AF-A0A7Y3NS73-F1
#
_cell.length_a   1.000
_cell.length_b   1.000
_cell.length_c   1.000
_cell.angle_alpha   90.00
_cell.angle_beta   90.00
_cell.angle_gamma   90.00
#
_symmetry.space_group_name_H-M   'P 1'
#
loop_
_entity.id
_entity.type
_entity.pdbx_description
1 polymer ?
#
loop_
_entity_poly.entity_id
_entity_poly.type
_entity_poly.pdbx_seq_one_letter_code
_entity_poly.pdbx_strand_id
1 'polypeptide(L)' 'MKKLLNPNTSENTIVHIAMRGSDKNEYECVGVLVREEAKSIRVGFNAKNDIIMDYLDIPKPDILSIEVMNPAKIRKLH' A
#
# COMPACT_ATOMS: atom_id res chain seq x y z
N MET A 1 -8.87 9.46 14.34
CA MET A 1 -7.68 9.12 15.14
C MET A 1 -6.50 8.87 14.21
N LYS A 2 -5.32 9.46 14.48
CA LYS A 2 -4.07 9.19 13.75
C LYS A 2 -3.62 7.76 14.08
N LYS A 3 -3.36 6.92 13.07
CA LYS A 3 -2.96 5.52 13.25
C LYS A 3 -1.42 5.46 13.15
N LEU A 4 -0.79 4.95 14.20
CA LEU A 4 0.64 4.63 14.22
C LEU A 4 0.88 3.33 13.44
N LEU A 5 2.02 3.23 12.74
CA LEU A 5 2.45 1.99 12.11
C LEU A 5 2.80 0.97 13.21
N ASN A 6 1.96 -0.04 13.42
CA ASN A 6 2.18 -1.14 14.34
C ASN A 6 2.64 -2.39 13.56
N PRO A 7 3.88 -2.88 13.75
CA PRO A 7 4.39 -4.04 13.01
C PRO A 7 3.66 -5.36 13.34
N ASN A 8 2.84 -5.40 14.39
CA ASN A 8 2.12 -6.61 14.83
C ASN A 8 0.69 -6.72 14.25
N THR A 9 0.30 -5.87 13.32
CA THR A 9 -1.00 -5.92 12.63
C THR A 9 -0.84 -6.43 11.20
N SER A 10 -1.89 -6.95 10.57
CA SER A 10 -1.90 -7.23 9.13
C SER A 10 -1.73 -5.94 8.30
N GLU A 11 -2.12 -4.80 8.88
CA GLU A 11 -1.71 -3.46 8.46
C GLU A 11 -0.22 -3.25 8.79
N ASN A 12 0.50 -2.52 7.93
CA ASN A 12 1.94 -2.29 7.91
C ASN A 12 2.76 -3.37 7.17
N THR A 13 2.08 -4.06 6.24
CA THR A 13 2.68 -5.04 5.34
C THR A 13 3.11 -4.38 4.03
N ILE A 14 4.30 -4.72 3.51
CA ILE A 14 4.71 -4.29 2.16
C ILE A 14 3.88 -5.06 1.13
N VAL A 15 3.25 -4.34 0.22
CA VAL A 15 2.40 -4.89 -0.82
C VAL A 15 2.79 -4.37 -2.19
N HIS A 16 2.76 -5.24 -3.19
CA HIS A 16 2.71 -4.88 -4.60
C HIS A 16 1.26 -4.95 -5.06
N ILE A 17 0.79 -3.91 -5.74
CA ILE A 17 -0.60 -3.79 -6.16
C ILE A 17 -0.62 -3.43 -7.63
N ALA A 18 -1.39 -4.21 -8.41
CA ALA A 18 -1.83 -3.82 -9.74
C ALA A 18 -3.27 -3.29 -9.65
N MET A 19 -3.53 -2.15 -10.29
CA MET A 19 -4.81 -1.46 -10.24
C MET A 19 -5.16 -0.83 -11.59
N ARG A 20 -6.44 -0.56 -11.79
CA ARG A 20 -6.94 0.16 -12.96
C ARG A 20 -7.18 1.62 -12.65
N GLY A 21 -6.57 2.51 -13.41
CA GLY A 21 -6.78 3.95 -13.30
C GLY A 21 -8.10 4.39 -13.90
N SER A 22 -8.49 5.64 -13.61
CA SER A 22 -9.69 6.26 -14.18
C SER A 22 -9.63 6.43 -15.70
N ASP A 23 -8.42 6.49 -16.25
CA ASP A 23 -8.13 6.49 -17.69
C ASP A 23 -8.20 5.09 -18.33
N LYS A 24 -8.56 4.07 -17.54
CA LYS A 24 -8.66 2.65 -17.90
C LYS A 24 -7.31 1.97 -18.18
N ASN A 25 -6.19 2.64 -17.92
CA ASN A 25 -4.88 2.02 -17.99
C ASN A 25 -4.57 1.24 -16.71
N GLU A 26 -3.65 0.29 -16.81
CA GLU A 26 -3.17 -0.48 -15.67
C GLU A 26 -1.93 0.18 -15.08
N TYR A 27 -1.91 0.24 -13.75
CA TYR A 27 -0.83 0.82 -12.98
C TYR A 27 -0.39 -0.16 -11.92
N GLU A 28 0.89 -0.09 -11.57
CA GLU A 28 1.45 -0.87 -10.48
C GLU A 28 2.11 0.04 -9.47
N CYS A 29 1.99 -0.31 -8.19
CA CYS A 29 2.75 0.34 -7.13
C CYS A 29 3.22 -0.66 -6.08
N VAL A 30 4.31 -0.31 -5.40
CA VAL A 30 4.78 -0.99 -4.20
C VAL A 30 4.72 0.00 -3.05
N GLY A 31 4.08 -0.37 -1.96
CA GLY A 31 3.96 0.47 -0.78
C GLY A 31 3.57 -0.33 0.45
N VAL A 32 3.21 0.37 1.52
CA VAL A 32 2.81 -0.26 2.78
C VAL A 32 1.29 -0.22 2.92
N LEU A 33 0.63 -1.36 3.07
CA LEU A 33 -0.81 -1.43 3.36
C LEU A 33 -1.06 -0.90 4.77
N VAL A 34 -1.59 0.32 4.90
CA VAL A 34 -1.71 0.99 6.21
C VAL A 34 -3.12 0.93 6.77
N ARG A 35 -4.10 0.66 5.91
CA ARG A 35 -5.49 0.47 6.30
C ARG A 35 -6.24 -0.32 5.25
N GLU A 36 -7.11 -1.19 5.71
CA GLU A 36 -8.13 -1.82 4.88
C GLU A 36 -9.53 -1.47 5.41
N GLU A 37 -10.36 -0.92 4.53
CA GLU A 37 -11.77 -0.62 4.82
C GLU A 37 -12.67 -1.49 3.91
N ALA A 38 -13.99 -1.40 4.09
CA ALA A 38 -14.94 -2.22 3.34
C ALA A 38 -14.89 -1.97 1.82
N LYS A 39 -14.59 -0.74 1.39
CA LYS A 39 -14.66 -0.32 -0.02
C LYS A 39 -13.32 0.10 -0.63
N SER A 40 -12.29 0.29 0.19
CA SER A 40 -10.98 0.79 -0.25
C SER A 40 -9.88 0.26 0.64
N ILE A 41 -8.65 0.38 0.14
CA ILE A 41 -7.43 0.24 0.93
C ILE A 41 -6.64 1.54 0.86
N ARG A 42 -5.79 1.76 1.87
CA ARG A 42 -4.80 2.83 1.85
C ARG A 42 -3.41 2.25 1.81
N VAL A 43 -2.59 2.75 0.90
CA VAL A 43 -1.19 2.37 0.70
C VAL A 43 -0.33 3.59 0.96
N GLY A 44 0.59 3.52 1.92
CA GLY A 44 1.52 4.60 2.25
C GLY A 44 2.88 4.44 1.56
N PHE A 45 3.51 5.56 1.20
CA PHE A 45 4.82 5.59 0.55
C PHE A 45 5.87 6.36 1.37
N ASN A 46 5.50 7.50 1.94
CA ASN A 46 6.42 8.35 2.71
C ASN A 46 5.86 8.65 4.10
N ALA A 47 6.74 8.70 5.10
CA ALA A 47 6.39 9.07 6.48
C ALA A 47 7.41 10.06 7.08
N LYS A 48 6.94 10.93 7.97
CA LYS A 48 7.76 11.86 8.75
C LYS A 48 7.29 11.84 10.20
N ASN A 49 8.21 11.59 11.14
CA ASN A 49 7.89 11.50 12.57
C ASN A 49 6.73 10.52 12.85
N ASP A 50 6.80 9.32 12.27
CA ASP A 50 5.77 8.26 12.36
C ASP A 50 4.39 8.62 11.81
N ILE A 51 4.30 9.69 11.00
CA ILE A 51 3.08 10.12 10.32
C ILE A 51 3.24 9.89 8.83
N ILE A 52 2.33 9.13 8.24
CA ILE A 52 2.27 8.94 6.78
C ILE A 52 1.93 10.28 6.13
N MET A 53 2.84 10.75 5.26
CA MET A 53 2.73 12.02 4.55
C MET A 53 2.23 11.84 3.12
N ASP A 54 2.51 10.69 2.52
CA ASP A 54 2.15 10.36 1.15
C ASP A 54 1.51 8.98 1.09
N TYR A 55 0.33 8.92 0.50
CA TYR A 55 -0.48 7.71 0.42
C TYR A 55 -1.44 7.76 -0.77
N LEU A 56 -1.85 6.58 -1.21
CA LEU A 56 -2.91 6.39 -2.18
C LEU A 56 -4.07 5.62 -1.55
N ASP A 57 -5.27 6.15 -1.67
CA ASP A 57 -6.51 5.42 -1.39
C ASP A 57 -6.98 4.76 -2.69
N ILE A 58 -7.07 3.42 -2.68
CA ILE A 58 -7.42 2.62 -3.86
C ILE A 58 -8.78 1.97 -3.62
N PRO A 59 -9.81 2.25 -4.44
CA PRO A 59 -11.07 1.54 -4.36
C PRO A 59 -10.87 0.05 -4.66
N LYS A 60 -11.46 -0.83 -3.85
CA LYS A 60 -11.35 -2.29 -4.04
C LYS A 60 -11.79 -2.77 -5.43
N PRO A 61 -12.83 -2.21 -6.07
CA PRO A 61 -13.21 -2.60 -7.44
C PRO A 61 -12.13 -2.31 -8.49
N ASP A 62 -11.22 -1.38 -8.21
CA ASP A 62 -10.15 -0.98 -9.13
C ASP A 62 -8.88 -1.80 -8.91
N ILE A 63 -8.82 -2.65 -7.87
CA ILE A 63 -7.68 -3.53 -7.59
C ILE A 63 -7.77 -4.76 -8.49
N LEU A 64 -6.74 -4.99 -9.29
CA LEU A 64 -6.59 -6.18 -10.13
C LEU A 64 -5.89 -7.31 -9.37
N SER A 65 -4.87 -6.97 -8.59
CA SER A 65 -4.17 -7.89 -7.70
C SER A 65 -3.52 -7.16 -6.53
N ILE A 66 -3.31 -7.90 -5.43
CA ILE A 66 -2.52 -7.46 -4.29
C ILE A 66 -1.67 -8.63 -3.80
N GLU A 67 -0.36 -8.41 -3.73
CA GLU A 67 0.61 -9.40 -3.29
C GLU A 67 1.39 -8.89 -2.09
N VAL A 68 1.39 -9.66 -1.00
CA VAL A 68 2.24 -9.39 0.15
C VAL A 68 3.68 -9.71 -0.21
N MET A 69 4.53 -8.70 -0.17
CA MET A 69 5.93 -8.83 -0.48
C MET A 69 6.73 -9.26 0.75
N ASN A 70 7.62 -10.24 0.56
CA ASN A 70 8.66 -10.54 1.54
C ASN A 70 9.81 -9.53 1.37
N PRO A 71 10.13 -8.71 2.39
CA PRO A 71 11.22 -7.73 2.29
C PRO A 71 12.58 -8.35 1.93
N ALA A 72 12.82 -9.61 2.31
CA ALA A 72 14.06 -10.32 1.98
C ALA A 72 14.22 -10.61 0.47
N LYS A 73 13.13 -10.55 -0.30
CA LYS A 73 13.15 -10.74 -1.77
C LYS A 73 13.32 -9.44 -2.54
N ILE A 74 13.29 -8.28 -1.88
CA ILE A 74 13.44 -6.99 -2.55
C ILE A 74 14.91 -6.80 -2.91
N ARG A 75 15.20 -6.72 -4.22
CA ARG A 75 16.55 -6.53 -4.73
C ARG A 75 17.04 -5.13 -4.35
N LYS A 76 18.14 -5.07 -3.61
CA LYS A 76 18.81 -3.80 -3.28
C LYS A 76 19.50 -3.27 -4.54
N LEU A 77 19.32 -2.00 -4.83
CA LEU A 77 20.18 -1.29 -5.78
C LEU A 77 21.51 -1.02 -5.06
N HIS A 78 22.60 -1.51 -5.65
CA HIS A 78 23.97 -1.27 -5.19
C HIS A 78 24.52 -0.01 -5.85
#